data_AF-A0A4E0QU34-F1
#
_entry.id   AF-A0A4E0QU34-F1
#
_cell.length_a   1.000
_cell.length_b   1.000
_cell.length_c   1.000
_cell.angle_alpha   90.00
_cell.angle_beta   90.00
_cell.angle_gamma   90.00
#
_symmetry.space_group_name_H-M   'P 1'
#
loop_
_entity.id
_entity.type
_entity.pdbx_description
1 polymer ?
#
loop_
_entity_poly.entity_id
_entity_poly.type
_entity_poly.pdbx_seq_one_letter_code
_entity_poly.pdbx_strand_id
1 'polypeptide(L)' 'MFALITDIYNALQHWQKALLFSFVSYAMLLFGIIVAITFILKDFNFLVVTGLTFIYMSTLFVGILVARKMFKKRLIEE' A
#
# COMPACT_ATOMS: atom_id res chain seq x y z
N MET A 1 16.39 -8.02 1.91
CA MET A 1 15.11 -7.29 1.81
C MET A 1 14.01 -8.17 1.21
N PHE A 2 14.25 -8.82 0.06
CA PHE A 2 13.29 -9.75 -0.55
C PHE A 2 12.97 -10.97 0.35
N ALA A 3 13.98 -11.64 0.91
CA ALA A 3 13.78 -12.77 1.82
C ALA A 3 12.90 -12.45 3.04
N LEU A 4 13.06 -11.25 3.60
CA LEU A 4 12.29 -10.76 4.75
C LEU A 4 10.81 -10.55 4.40
N ILE A 5 10.52 -10.12 3.16
CA ILE A 5 9.16 -9.97 2.65
C ILE A 5 8.51 -11.35 2.44
N THR A 6 9.27 -12.31 1.91
CA THR A 6 8.78 -13.68 1.67
C THR A 6 8.51 -14.41 2.98
N ASP A 7 9.36 -14.25 4.00
CA ASP A 7 9.17 -14.86 5.33
C ASP A 7 7.93 -14.30 6.03
N ILE A 8 7.75 -12.97 6.00
CA ILE A 8 6.54 -12.34 6.52
C ILE A 8 5.32 -12.86 5.78
N TYR A 9 5.36 -12.90 4.44
CA TYR A 9 4.25 -13.39 3.64
C TYR A 9 3.90 -14.84 4.00
N ASN A 10 4.89 -15.71 4.18
CA ASN A 10 4.64 -17.11 4.53
C ASN A 10 4.08 -17.28 5.94
N ALA A 11 4.46 -16.43 6.90
CA ALA A 11 3.94 -16.42 8.27
C ALA A 11 2.48 -15.92 8.39
N LEU A 12 1.94 -15.25 7.37
CA LEU A 12 0.54 -14.79 7.38
C LEU A 12 -0.45 -15.95 7.19
N GLN A 13 -1.54 -15.93 7.97
CA GLN A 13 -2.68 -16.84 7.79
C GLN A 13 -3.41 -16.58 6.46
N HIS A 14 -4.14 -17.57 5.94
CA HIS A 14 -4.79 -17.48 4.63
C HIS A 14 -5.71 -16.26 4.47
N TRP A 15 -6.47 -15.90 5.51
CA TRP A 15 -7.33 -14.71 5.48
C TRP A 15 -6.52 -13.41 5.44
N GLN A 16 -5.35 -13.36 6.08
CA GLN A 16 -4.46 -12.19 6.07
C GLN A 16 -3.79 -12.02 4.71
N LYS A 17 -3.40 -13.14 4.06
CA LYS A 17 -2.90 -13.14 2.67
C LYS A 17 -3.95 -12.60 1.69
N ALA A 18 -5.20 -13.03 1.84
CA ALA A 18 -6.31 -12.54 1.01
C ALA A 18 -6.54 -11.02 1.20
N LEU A 19 -6.45 -10.53 2.44
CA LEU A 19 -6.61 -9.11 2.76
C LEU A 19 -5.45 -8.27 2.21
N LEU A 20 -4.22 -8.76 2.32
CA LEU A 20 -3.03 -8.14 1.72
C LEU A 20 -3.14 -8.07 0.20
N PHE A 21 -3.57 -9.16 -0.44
CA PHE A 21 -3.74 -9.23 -1.88
C PHE A 21 -4.82 -8.24 -2.35
N SER A 22 -5.99 -8.23 -1.70
CA SER A 22 -7.08 -7.29 -1.98
C SER A 22 -6.62 -5.83 -1.84
N PHE A 23 -5.87 -5.51 -0.78
CA PHE A 23 -5.31 -4.19 -0.56
C PHE A 23 -4.35 -3.76 -1.67
N VAL A 24 -3.40 -4.63 -2.04
CA VAL A 24 -2.44 -4.34 -3.11
C VAL A 24 -3.14 -4.18 -4.47
N SER A 25 -4.11 -5.04 -4.79
CA SER A 25 -4.91 -4.92 -6.02
C SER A 25 -5.66 -3.59 -6.08
N TYR A 26 -6.30 -3.18 -4.98
CA TYR A 26 -7.02 -1.91 -4.92
C TYR A 26 -6.06 -0.72 -5.07
N ALA A 27 -4.89 -0.79 -4.43
CA ALA A 27 -3.87 0.24 -4.51
C ALA A 27 -3.29 0.39 -5.92
N MET A 28 -3.08 -0.72 -6.65
CA MET A 28 -2.64 -0.68 -8.05
C MET A 28 -3.72 -0.11 -8.98
N LEU A 29 -4.98 -0.48 -8.79
CA LEU A 29 -6.09 0.06 -9.58
C LEU A 29 -6.23 1.57 -9.40
N LEU A 30 -6.20 2.05 -8.14
CA LEU A 30 -6.22 3.48 -7.83
C LEU A 30 -5.03 4.21 -8.46
N PHE A 31 -3.84 3.65 -8.35
CA PHE A 31 -2.65 4.23 -8.97
C PHE A 31 -2.80 4.33 -10.50
N GLY A 32 -3.26 3.26 -11.15
CA GLY A 32 -3.50 3.25 -12.60
C GLY A 32 -4.54 4.28 -13.03
N ILE A 33 -5.63 4.44 -12.27
CA ILE A 33 -6.66 5.45 -12.54
C ILE A 33 -6.08 6.87 -12.41
N ILE A 34 -5.30 7.14 -11.36
CA ILE A 34 -4.65 8.45 -11.17
C ILE A 34 -3.72 8.75 -12.34
N VAL A 35 -2.89 7.78 -12.75
CA VAL A 35 -1.98 7.92 -13.90
C VAL A 35 -2.75 8.14 -15.21
N ALA A 36 -3.80 7.36 -15.47
CA ALA A 36 -4.62 7.51 -16.68
C ALA A 36 -5.29 8.89 -16.75
N ILE A 37 -5.91 9.33 -15.65
CA ILE A 37 -6.55 10.65 -15.55
C ILE A 37 -5.52 11.77 -15.77
N THR A 38 -4.34 11.65 -15.18
CA THR A 38 -3.28 12.67 -15.33
C THR A 38 -2.77 12.77 -16.77
N PHE A 39 -2.62 11.65 -17.49
CA PHE A 39 -2.23 11.69 -18.90
C PHE A 39 -3.33 12.22 -19.83
N ILE A 40 -4.60 11.92 -19.56
CA ILE A 40 -5.74 12.35 -20.39
C ILE A 40 -5.96 13.86 -20.31
N LEU A 41 -5.74 14.47 -19.14
CA LEU A 41 -6.08 15.87 -18.89
C LEU A 41 -5.15 16.92 -19.56
N LYS A 42 -4.02 16.53 -20.18
CA LYS A 42 -3.05 17.36 -20.96
C LYS A 42 -2.46 18.62 -20.29
N ASP A 43 -3.10 19.23 -19.29
CA ASP A 43 -2.59 20.31 -18.42
C ASP A 43 -1.77 19.73 -17.27
N PHE A 44 -0.66 19.07 -17.63
CA PHE A 44 0.13 18.27 -16.70
C PHE A 44 0.93 19.16 -15.74
N ASN A 45 0.31 19.57 -14.63
CA ASN A 45 1.05 20.21 -13.55
C ASN A 45 1.79 19.15 -12.74
N PHE A 46 3.03 18.85 -13.17
CA PHE A 46 3.88 17.81 -12.57
C PHE A 46 3.98 17.93 -11.05
N LEU A 47 4.03 19.16 -10.53
CA LEU A 47 4.03 19.46 -9.10
C LEU A 47 2.80 18.90 -8.36
N VAL A 48 1.62 19.03 -8.96
CA VAL A 48 0.36 18.52 -8.38
C VAL A 48 0.34 17.00 -8.37
N VAL A 49 0.80 16.37 -9.46
CA VAL A 49 0.84 14.91 -9.58
C VAL A 49 1.87 14.31 -8.62
N THR A 50 3.06 14.90 -8.54
CA THR A 50 4.09 14.49 -7.57
C THR A 50 3.59 14.69 -6.15
N GLY A 51 2.91 15.80 -5.85
CA GLY A 51 2.30 16.06 -4.55
C GLY A 51 1.25 15.01 -4.15
N LEU A 52 0.30 14.72 -5.04
CA LEU A 52 -0.72 13.69 -4.83
C LEU A 52 -0.10 12.30 -4.64
N THR A 53 0.91 11.96 -5.46
CA THR A 53 1.61 10.68 -5.35
C THR A 53 2.36 10.58 -4.02
N PHE A 54 3.02 11.65 -3.60
CA PHE A 54 3.74 11.70 -2.34
C PHE A 54 2.81 11.56 -1.12
N ILE A 55 1.68 12.26 -1.13
CA ILE A 55 0.65 12.14 -0.08
C ILE A 55 0.08 10.71 -0.03
N TYR A 56 -0.23 10.13 -1.19
CA TYR A 56 -0.74 8.77 -1.28
C TYR A 56 0.26 7.74 -0.73
N MET A 57 1.51 7.81 -1.17
CA MET A 57 2.58 6.91 -0.72
C MET A 57 2.87 7.07 0.78
N SER A 58 2.87 8.30 1.29
CA SER A 58 3.06 8.57 2.72
C SER A 58 1.92 7.99 3.56
N THR A 59 0.68 8.13 3.09
CA THR A 59 -0.51 7.57 3.76
C THR A 59 -0.45 6.04 3.80
N LEU A 60 -0.08 5.40 2.69
CA LEU A 60 0.12 3.95 2.64
C LEU A 60 1.23 3.51 3.61
N PHE A 61 2.35 4.23 3.65
CA PHE A 61 3.46 3.91 4.54
C PHE A 61 3.05 4.00 6.01
N VAL A 62 2.32 5.06 6.40
CA VAL A 62 1.76 5.20 7.75
C VAL A 62 0.78 4.07 8.04
N GLY A 63 -0.10 3.72 7.09
CA GLY A 63 -1.03 2.60 7.22
C GLY A 63 -0.32 1.27 7.50
N ILE A 64 0.80 1.00 6.81
CA ILE A 64 1.64 -0.17 7.04
C ILE A 64 2.26 -0.14 8.45
N LEU A 65 2.76 1.01 8.91
CA LEU A 65 3.32 1.13 10.26
C LEU A 65 2.27 0.90 11.35
N VAL A 66 1.07 1.45 11.17
CA VAL A 66 -0.06 1.26 12.09
C VAL A 66 -0.50 -0.19 12.09
N ALA A 67 -0.68 -0.80 10.91
CA ALA A 67 -1.00 -2.22 10.78
C ALA A 67 0.05 -3.09 11.48
N ARG A 68 1.35 -2.84 11.23
CA ARG A 68 2.45 -3.54 11.89
C ARG A 68 2.39 -3.41 13.41
N LYS A 69 2.07 -2.22 13.93
CA LYS A 69 1.92 -1.99 15.38
C LYS A 69 0.73 -2.76 15.96
N MET A 70 -0.40 -2.80 15.26
CA MET A 70 -1.58 -3.57 15.67
C MET A 70 -1.33 -5.09 15.65
N PHE A 71 -0.74 -5.60 14.56
CA PHE A 71 -0.40 -7.02 14.45
C PHE A 71 0.66 -7.46 15.46
N LYS A 72 1.67 -6.61 15.74
CA LYS A 72 2.69 -6.89 16.77
C LYS A 72 2.08 -6.93 18.18
N LYS A 73 1.10 -6.07 18.49
CA LYS A 73 0.39 -6.12 19.78
C LYS A 73 -0.38 -7.43 19.96
N ARG A 74 -1.10 -7.88 18.92
CA ARG A 74 -1.87 -9.14 18.98
C ARG A 74 -1.00 -10.40 19.13
N LEU A 75 0.21 -10.42 18.57
CA LEU A 75 1.15 -11.55 18.67
C LEU A 75 1.87 -11.68 20.02
N ILE A 76 1.75 -10.70 20.93
CA ILE A 76 2.37 -10.72 22.27
C ILE A 76 1.33 -11.08 23.36
N GLU A 77 0.04 -11.06 23.02
CA GLU A 77 -1.08 -11.40 23.92
C GLU A 77 -1.58 -12.86 23.77
N GLU A 78 -0.97 -13.65 22.87
CA GLU A 78 -1.09 -15.12 22.82
C GLU A 78 0.17 -15.78 23.39
#